data_AF-A0A7W3WUC6-F1
#
_entry.id   AF-A0A7W3WUC6-F1
#
_cell.length_a   1.000
_cell.length_b   1.000
_cell.length_c   1.000
_cell.angle_alpha   90.00
_cell.angle_beta   90.00
_cell.angle_gamma   90.00
#
_symmetry.space_group_name_H-M   'P 1'
#
loop_
_entity.id
_entity.type
_entity.pdbx_description
1 polymer ?
#
loop_
_entity_poly.entity_id
_entity_poly.type
_entity_poly.pdbx_seq_one_letter_code
_entity_poly.pdbx_strand_id
1 'polypeptide(L)'
;MQPRSTLPPHTLTTLLGRYGPEVGDQISCERLSEGLLNRGYRLTTTRGRFFLKHHLNGAPETIERQHRTTVQLGLLGVPVAPPLVTDSGSTVVVVGGRCYALHPWVDSRHRDGSQLSTEQAAERGGLLGRVHNRLPEAVAAATAPRAAHAAGGAPRGGRLLPRPRQPGGAGAGRLPARVGAGS
;
A
#
# COMPACT_ATOMS: atom_id res chain seq x y z
N MET A 1 2.46 -12.18 24.11
CA MET A 1 1.35 -11.59 23.33
C MET A 1 1.29 -12.35 22.01
N GLN A 2 0.27 -13.20 21.77
CA GLN A 2 0.22 -13.98 20.53
C GLN A 2 -0.16 -13.09 19.33
N PRO A 3 0.43 -13.30 18.14
CA PRO A 3 0.07 -12.56 16.95
C PRO A 3 -1.40 -12.82 16.58
N ARG A 4 -2.21 -11.75 16.53
CA ARG A 4 -3.61 -11.84 16.09
C ARG A 4 -3.63 -11.79 14.58
N SER A 5 -4.04 -12.90 13.96
CA SER A 5 -4.09 -13.03 12.50
C SER A 5 -5.45 -13.52 12.04
N THR A 6 -5.97 -12.84 11.01
CA THR A 6 -7.15 -13.28 10.26
C THR A 6 -6.80 -14.20 9.08
N LEU A 7 -5.51 -14.33 8.75
CA LEU A 7 -4.98 -15.29 7.77
C LEU A 7 -4.31 -16.48 8.48
N PRO A 8 -4.27 -17.67 7.86
CA PRO A 8 -3.57 -18.82 8.42
C PRO A 8 -2.08 -18.50 8.68
N PRO A 9 -1.50 -18.92 9.83
CA PRO A 9 -0.10 -18.60 10.17
C PRO A 9 0.91 -19.02 9.09
N HIS A 10 0.77 -20.23 8.55
CA HIS A 10 1.64 -20.73 7.49
C HIS A 10 1.62 -19.84 6.23
N THR A 11 0.47 -19.25 5.91
CA THR A 11 0.35 -18.32 4.77
C THR A 11 1.20 -17.08 5.00
N LEU A 12 1.15 -16.48 6.18
CA LEU A 12 1.91 -15.27 6.49
C LEU A 12 3.42 -15.52 6.61
N THR A 13 3.82 -16.62 7.25
CA THR A 13 5.24 -17.02 7.31
C THR A 13 5.81 -17.23 5.90
N THR A 14 5.07 -17.94 5.03
CA THR A 14 5.48 -18.15 3.64
C THR A 14 5.56 -16.84 2.87
N LEU A 15 4.57 -15.95 3.03
CA LEU A 15 4.54 -14.64 2.38
C LEU A 15 5.74 -13.79 2.77
N LEU A 16 5.96 -13.59 4.06
CA LEU A 16 7.06 -12.76 4.58
C LEU A 16 8.42 -13.33 4.18
N GLY A 17 8.57 -14.66 4.19
CA GLY A 17 9.78 -15.32 3.73
C GLY A 17 10.13 -15.06 2.25
N ARG A 18 9.18 -14.63 1.40
CA ARG A 18 9.47 -14.24 0.00
C ARG A 18 9.93 -12.79 -0.15
N TYR A 19 9.56 -11.92 0.76
CA TYR A 19 9.98 -10.51 0.76
C TYR A 19 11.27 -10.28 1.56
N GLY A 20 11.72 -11.29 2.31
CA GLY A 20 12.98 -11.25 3.02
C GLY A 20 12.95 -10.41 4.29
N PRO A 21 14.14 -10.14 4.88
CA PRO A 21 14.25 -9.48 6.19
C PRO A 21 13.84 -8.00 6.17
N GLU A 22 13.70 -7.37 5.00
CA GLU A 22 13.37 -5.94 4.90
C GLU A 22 11.95 -5.62 5.41
N VAL A 23 11.01 -6.55 5.24
CA VAL A 23 9.63 -6.42 5.73
C VAL A 23 9.50 -6.80 7.20
N GLY A 24 10.47 -7.54 7.76
CA GLY A 24 10.47 -7.98 9.16
C GLY A 24 9.44 -9.04 9.52
N ASP A 25 9.37 -9.34 10.80
CA ASP A 25 8.51 -10.38 11.35
C ASP A 25 7.09 -9.88 11.62
N GLN A 26 6.11 -10.76 11.47
CA GLN A 26 4.70 -10.44 11.75
C GLN A 26 4.48 -10.10 13.23
N ILE A 27 3.78 -8.99 13.46
CA ILE A 27 3.17 -8.64 14.75
C ILE A 27 1.66 -8.90 14.73
N SER A 28 0.95 -8.42 13.70
CA SER A 28 -0.50 -8.66 13.53
C SER A 28 -0.93 -8.61 12.07
N CYS A 29 -2.04 -9.28 11.75
CA CYS A 29 -2.62 -9.26 10.40
C CYS A 29 -4.16 -9.22 10.47
N GLU A 30 -4.71 -8.03 10.23
CA GLU A 30 -6.13 -7.75 10.44
C GLU A 30 -6.81 -7.46 9.11
N ARG A 31 -7.94 -8.10 8.85
CA ARG A 31 -8.74 -7.84 7.64
C ARG A 31 -9.33 -6.44 7.70
N LEU A 32 -9.19 -5.70 6.60
CA LEU A 32 -9.81 -4.39 6.44
C LEU A 32 -11.25 -4.56 5.96
N SER A 33 -12.18 -3.86 6.61
CA SER A 33 -13.61 -3.89 6.32
C SER A 33 -14.00 -3.03 5.13
N GLU A 34 -13.17 -2.05 4.76
CA GLU A 34 -13.41 -1.11 3.67
C GLU A 34 -12.81 -1.62 2.35
N GLY A 35 -13.63 -1.75 1.31
CA GLY A 35 -13.23 -2.23 -0.02
C GLY A 35 -14.09 -3.39 -0.51
N LEU A 36 -15.19 -3.07 -1.21
CA LEU A 36 -16.21 -4.04 -1.64
C LEU A 36 -15.68 -5.20 -2.50
N LEU A 37 -14.56 -5.00 -3.21
CA LEU A 37 -14.07 -5.94 -4.22
C LEU A 37 -12.67 -6.52 -3.96
N ASN A 38 -11.96 -6.06 -2.91
CA ASN A 38 -10.60 -6.49 -2.63
C ASN A 38 -10.47 -6.97 -1.18
N ARG A 39 -10.03 -8.22 -0.97
CA ARG A 39 -9.69 -8.71 0.37
C ARG A 39 -8.35 -8.11 0.80
N GLY A 40 -8.42 -6.96 1.46
CA GLY A 40 -7.26 -6.26 2.02
C GLY A 40 -7.02 -6.60 3.48
N TYR A 41 -5.75 -6.56 3.89
CA TYR A 41 -5.33 -6.77 5.27
C TYR A 41 -4.32 -5.70 5.67
N ARG A 42 -4.42 -5.21 6.90
CA ARG A 42 -3.37 -4.45 7.57
C ARG A 42 -2.39 -5.42 8.19
N LEU A 43 -1.19 -5.49 7.63
CA LEU A 43 -0.09 -6.29 8.16
C LEU A 43 0.84 -5.37 8.95
N THR A 44 0.91 -5.59 10.26
CA THR A 44 1.88 -4.92 11.13
C THR A 44 3.05 -5.86 11.35
N THR A 45 4.26 -5.34 11.19
CA THR A 45 5.52 -6.06 11.33
C THR A 45 6.48 -5.30 12.23
N THR A 46 7.61 -5.91 12.56
CA THR A 46 8.71 -5.25 13.29
C THR A 46 9.35 -4.09 12.52
N ARG A 47 9.12 -3.98 11.21
CA ARG A 47 9.71 -2.93 10.34
C ARG A 47 8.70 -1.87 9.89
N GLY A 48 7.41 -2.10 10.11
CA GLY A 48 6.37 -1.14 9.80
C GLY A 48 5.01 -1.77 9.51
N ARG A 49 4.15 -0.97 8.89
CA ARG A 49 2.82 -1.41 8.44
C ARG A 49 2.83 -1.54 6.93
N PHE A 50 2.10 -2.53 6.45
CA PHE A 50 1.91 -2.80 5.03
C PHE A 50 0.44 -3.10 4.75
N PHE A 51 0.02 -2.83 3.53
CA PHE A 51 -1.26 -3.28 3.02
C PHE A 51 -1.03 -4.58 2.24
N LEU A 52 -1.57 -5.69 2.76
CA LEU A 52 -1.54 -6.97 2.07
C LEU A 52 -2.83 -7.13 1.27
N LYS A 53 -2.71 -7.19 -0.05
CA LYS A 53 -3.83 -7.40 -0.97
C LYS A 53 -3.91 -8.88 -1.34
N HIS A 54 -5.08 -9.48 -1.17
CA HIS A 54 -5.40 -10.80 -1.69
C HIS A 54 -6.23 -10.64 -2.97
N HIS A 55 -5.66 -11.08 -4.09
CA HIS A 55 -6.31 -11.08 -5.39
C HIS A 55 -7.25 -12.27 -5.48
N LEU A 56 -8.54 -11.99 -5.68
CA LEU A 56 -9.56 -13.03 -5.75
C LEU A 56 -9.61 -13.69 -7.13
N ASN A 57 -9.21 -12.96 -8.17
CA ASN A 57 -9.29 -13.36 -9.56
C ASN A 57 -8.01 -12.95 -10.31
N GLY A 58 -7.73 -13.66 -11.40
CA GLY A 58 -6.61 -13.39 -12.29
C GLY A 58 -5.42 -14.28 -12.02
N ALA A 59 -4.81 -14.76 -13.11
CA ALA A 59 -3.57 -15.51 -13.05
C ALA A 59 -2.39 -14.58 -12.65
N PRO A 60 -1.35 -15.11 -11.99
CA PRO A 60 -0.23 -14.31 -11.47
C PRO A 60 0.38 -13.36 -12.50
N GLU A 61 0.59 -13.80 -13.73
CA GLU A 61 1.18 -13.00 -14.80
C GLU A 61 0.29 -11.82 -15.23
N THR A 62 -1.03 -11.98 -15.12
CA THR A 62 -1.98 -10.87 -15.36
C THR A 62 -1.94 -9.86 -14.23
N ILE A 63 -1.82 -10.32 -12.99
CA ILE A 63 -1.67 -9.44 -11.83
C ILE A 63 -0.35 -8.67 -11.92
N GLU A 64 0.76 -9.34 -12.26
CA GLU A 64 2.06 -8.68 -12.41
C GLU A 64 2.06 -7.64 -13.55
N ARG A 65 1.32 -7.87 -14.63
CA ARG A 65 1.12 -6.86 -15.68
C ARG A 65 0.38 -5.62 -15.14
N GLN A 66 -0.68 -5.82 -14.36
CA GLN A 66 -1.39 -4.72 -13.70
C GLN A 66 -0.48 -3.96 -12.72
N HIS A 67 0.40 -4.67 -12.02
CA HIS A 67 1.41 -4.07 -11.15
C HIS A 67 2.41 -3.22 -11.93
N ARG A 68 2.90 -3.68 -13.08
CA ARG A 68 3.73 -2.86 -13.97
C ARG A 68 3.02 -1.60 -14.42
N THR A 69 1.75 -1.69 -14.82
CA THR A 69 0.94 -0.50 -15.17
C THR A 69 0.80 0.44 -13.98
N THR A 70 0.60 -0.09 -12.77
CA THR A 70 0.54 0.72 -11.54
C THR A 70 1.86 1.46 -11.30
N VAL A 71 3.00 0.80 -11.47
CA VAL A 71 4.32 1.45 -11.36
C VAL A 71 4.48 2.55 -12.41
N GLN A 72 4.11 2.30 -13.68
CA GLN A 72 4.18 3.30 -14.74
C GLN A 72 3.29 4.52 -14.48
N LEU A 73 2.08 4.33 -13.95
CA LEU A 73 1.23 5.44 -13.52
C LEU A 73 1.91 6.32 -12.46
N GLY A 74 2.62 5.70 -11.51
CA GLY A 74 3.42 6.41 -10.51
C GLY A 74 4.53 7.24 -11.13
N LEU A 75 5.24 6.70 -12.13
CA LEU A 75 6.27 7.43 -12.88
C LEU A 75 5.69 8.60 -13.68
N LEU A 76 4.44 8.51 -14.12
CA LEU A 76 3.70 9.59 -14.78
C LEU A 76 3.08 10.62 -13.79
N GLY A 77 3.43 10.53 -12.51
CA GLY A 77 3.00 11.48 -11.47
C GLY A 77 1.59 11.23 -10.93
N VAL A 78 0.98 10.08 -11.24
CA VAL A 78 -0.30 9.69 -10.62
C VAL A 78 -0.02 9.17 -9.21
N PRO A 79 -0.70 9.67 -8.16
CA PRO A 79 -0.51 9.18 -6.80
C PRO A 79 -1.05 7.74 -6.68
N VAL A 80 -0.14 6.79 -6.61
CA VAL A 80 -0.42 5.34 -6.50
C VAL A 80 0.47 4.71 -5.44
N ALA A 81 0.05 3.57 -4.90
CA ALA A 81 0.85 2.74 -4.00
C ALA A 81 1.35 1.49 -4.76
N PRO A 82 2.53 1.52 -5.41
CA PRO A 82 3.03 0.38 -6.15
C PRO A 82 3.31 -0.81 -5.21
N PRO A 83 3.17 -2.05 -5.68
CA PRO A 83 3.50 -3.22 -4.86
C PRO A 83 5.01 -3.32 -4.60
N LEU A 84 5.36 -3.92 -3.47
CA LEU A 84 6.73 -4.33 -3.16
C LEU A 84 7.14 -5.48 -4.07
N VAL A 85 8.43 -5.56 -4.32
CA VAL A 85 9.07 -6.64 -5.07
C VAL A 85 9.64 -7.64 -4.07
N THR A 86 9.48 -8.93 -4.35
CA THR A 86 10.07 -10.03 -3.58
C THR A 86 11.56 -10.16 -3.85
N ASP A 87 12.27 -10.95 -3.05
CA ASP A 87 13.70 -11.25 -3.28
C ASP A 87 13.95 -11.91 -4.64
N SER A 88 12.93 -12.58 -5.19
CA SER A 88 12.97 -13.21 -6.51
C SER A 88 12.60 -12.26 -7.67
N GLY A 89 12.33 -10.98 -7.39
CA GLY A 89 11.94 -10.01 -8.42
C GLY A 89 10.45 -10.03 -8.82
N SER A 90 9.61 -10.84 -8.17
CA SER A 90 8.17 -10.89 -8.45
C SER A 90 7.42 -9.86 -7.60
N THR A 91 6.22 -9.49 -8.02
CA THR A 91 5.31 -8.63 -7.22
C THR A 91 4.10 -9.38 -6.70
N VAL A 92 4.04 -10.70 -6.97
CA VAL A 92 2.94 -11.58 -6.60
C VAL A 92 3.50 -12.80 -5.90
N VAL A 93 2.99 -13.10 -4.71
CA VAL A 93 3.31 -14.33 -4.01
C VAL A 93 2.09 -15.24 -4.03
N VAL A 94 2.28 -16.46 -4.53
CA VAL A 94 1.25 -17.49 -4.56
C VAL A 94 1.42 -18.42 -3.37
N VAL A 95 0.39 -18.53 -2.53
CA VAL A 95 0.38 -19.47 -1.39
C VAL A 95 -0.94 -20.23 -1.37
N GLY A 96 -0.88 -21.56 -1.42
CA GLY A 96 -2.08 -22.40 -1.46
C GLY A 96 -3.03 -22.06 -2.62
N GLY A 97 -2.46 -21.74 -3.80
CA GLY A 97 -3.22 -21.34 -4.99
C GLY A 97 -3.83 -19.93 -4.96
N ARG A 98 -3.56 -19.14 -3.92
CA ARG A 98 -4.08 -17.77 -3.76
C ARG A 98 -2.98 -16.76 -4.01
N CYS A 99 -3.32 -15.68 -4.73
CA CYS A 99 -2.37 -14.64 -5.11
C CYS A 99 -2.41 -13.47 -4.13
N TYR A 100 -1.23 -13.07 -3.63
CA TYR A 100 -1.08 -11.97 -2.69
C TYR A 100 -0.03 -10.96 -3.17
N ALA A 101 -0.26 -9.69 -2.86
CA ALA A 101 0.68 -8.60 -3.14
C ALA A 101 0.81 -7.70 -1.90
N LEU A 102 2.04 -7.31 -1.58
CA LEU A 102 2.29 -6.40 -0.47
C LEU A 102 2.48 -4.98 -1.02
N HIS A 103 1.82 -4.00 -0.41
CA HIS A 103 1.93 -2.60 -0.77
C HIS A 103 2.39 -1.77 0.44
N PRO A 104 3.04 -0.61 0.20
CA PRO A 104 3.30 0.35 1.26
C PRO A 104 1.99 0.73 1.95
N TRP A 105 2.03 0.87 3.27
CA TRP A 105 0.90 1.44 4.00
C TRP A 105 0.83 2.94 3.73
N VAL A 106 -0.34 3.41 3.27
CA VAL A 106 -0.63 4.83 3.11
C VAL A 106 -1.50 5.27 4.26
N ASP A 107 -0.97 6.14 5.12
CA ASP A 107 -1.73 6.77 6.21
C ASP A 107 -2.76 7.73 5.62
N SER A 108 -3.94 7.19 5.30
CA SER A 108 -5.07 7.93 4.77
C SER A 108 -6.36 7.41 5.42
N ARG A 109 -7.36 8.29 5.51
CA ARG A 109 -8.72 7.90 5.88
C ARG A 109 -9.57 7.85 4.63
N HIS A 110 -10.26 6.73 4.41
CA HIS A 110 -11.30 6.69 3.41
C HIS A 110 -12.40 7.68 3.81
N ARG A 111 -12.89 8.43 2.83
CA ARG A 111 -14.06 9.29 2.98
C ARG A 111 -15.08 8.86 1.95
N ASP A 112 -16.27 8.52 2.42
CA ASP A 112 -17.43 8.23 1.59
C ASP A 112 -17.76 9.43 0.69
N GLY A 113 -18.42 9.18 -0.45
CA GLY A 113 -18.84 10.24 -1.37
C GLY A 113 -19.68 11.32 -0.70
N SER A 114 -20.55 10.94 0.24
CA SER A 114 -21.41 11.85 1.02
C SER A 114 -20.63 12.74 2.01
N GLN A 115 -19.37 12.41 2.28
CA GLN A 115 -18.51 13.13 3.23
C GLN A 115 -17.59 14.16 2.55
N LEU A 116 -17.72 14.34 1.23
CA LEU A 116 -16.89 15.28 0.47
C LEU A 116 -17.54 16.65 0.38
N SER A 117 -16.75 17.69 0.60
CA SER A 117 -17.11 19.01 0.11
C SER A 117 -17.09 19.04 -1.43
N THR A 118 -17.76 20.03 -2.03
CA THR A 118 -17.71 20.26 -3.48
C THR A 118 -16.28 20.40 -4.00
N GLU A 119 -15.41 21.08 -3.26
CA GLU A 119 -13.98 21.24 -3.60
C GLU A 119 -13.25 19.89 -3.62
N GLN A 120 -13.48 19.04 -2.61
CA GLN A 120 -12.87 17.70 -2.54
C GLN A 120 -13.41 16.77 -3.63
N ALA A 121 -14.69 16.91 -3.99
CA ALA A 121 -15.27 16.20 -5.11
C ALA A 121 -14.64 16.63 -6.45
N ALA A 122 -14.41 17.94 -6.64
CA ALA A 122 -13.72 18.48 -7.81
C ALA A 122 -12.26 18.00 -7.89
N GLU A 123 -11.53 18.00 -6.77
CA GLU A 123 -10.17 17.48 -6.69
C GLU A 123 -10.10 15.99 -7.06
N ARG A 124 -11.03 15.18 -6.52
CA ARG A 124 -11.16 13.76 -6.87
C ARG A 124 -11.48 13.55 -8.35
N GLY A 125 -12.40 14.35 -8.91
CA GLY A 125 -12.73 14.32 -10.34
C GLY A 125 -11.52 14.65 -11.21
N GLY A 126 -10.75 15.68 -10.84
CA GLY A 126 -9.51 16.04 -11.51
C GLY A 126 -8.45 14.93 -11.45
N LEU A 127 -8.30 14.26 -10.30
CA LEU A 127 -7.41 13.11 -10.17
C LEU A 127 -7.86 11.93 -11.05
N LEU A 128 -9.16 11.62 -11.07
CA LEU A 128 -9.69 10.56 -11.93
C LEU A 128 -9.46 10.87 -13.41
N GLY A 129 -9.66 12.12 -13.83
CA GLY A 129 -9.34 12.57 -15.20
C GLY A 129 -7.86 12.39 -15.53
N ARG A 130 -6.95 12.72 -14.61
CA ARG A 130 -5.51 12.45 -14.79
C ARG A 130 -5.21 10.96 -14.95
N VAL A 131 -5.85 10.10 -14.16
CA VAL A 131 -5.69 8.63 -14.31
C VAL A 131 -6.12 8.19 -15.71
N HIS A 132 -7.30 8.59 -16.17
CA HIS A 132 -7.80 8.22 -17.50
C HIS A 132 -6.87 8.68 -18.62
N ASN A 133 -6.31 9.89 -18.52
CA ASN A 133 -5.40 10.43 -19.52
C ASN A 133 -4.03 9.72 -19.54
N ARG A 134 -3.53 9.26 -18.39
CA ARG A 134 -2.22 8.61 -18.27
C ARG A 134 -2.26 7.10 -18.45
N LEU A 135 -3.43 6.48 -18.31
CA LEU A 135 -3.57 5.02 -18.36
C LEU A 135 -3.12 4.41 -19.70
N PRO A 136 -3.44 4.96 -20.89
CA PRO A 136 -2.99 4.38 -22.16
C PRO A 136 -1.46 4.32 -22.28
N GLU A 137 -0.79 5.42 -21.91
CA GLU A 137 0.67 5.53 -21.88
C GLU A 137 1.29 4.51 -20.91
N ALA A 138 0.73 4.41 -19.70
CA ALA A 138 1.20 3.46 -18.69
C ALA A 138 1.01 2.00 -19.11
N VAL A 139 -0.09 1.67 -19.80
CA VAL A 139 -0.33 0.33 -20.32
C VAL A 139 0.68 -0.01 -21.40
N ALA A 140 0.90 0.89 -22.37
CA ALA A 140 1.86 0.69 -23.45
C ALA A 140 3.28 0.45 -22.90
N ALA A 141 3.72 1.26 -21.94
CA ALA A 141 5.01 1.11 -21.28
C ALA A 141 5.12 -0.21 -20.49
N ALA A 142 4.03 -0.66 -19.86
CA ALA A 142 4.01 -1.90 -19.06
C ALA A 142 3.99 -3.19 -19.89
N THR A 143 3.58 -3.11 -21.16
CA THR A 143 3.54 -4.24 -22.11
C THR A 143 4.69 -4.23 -23.11
N ALA A 144 5.47 -3.15 -23.16
CA ALA A 144 6.66 -3.10 -23.99
C ALA A 144 7.61 -4.27 -23.64
N PRO A 145 8.19 -4.96 -24.64
CA PRO A 145 9.20 -5.97 -24.40
C PRO A 145 10.33 -5.34 -23.58
N ARG A 146 10.66 -5.95 -22.44
CA ARG A 146 11.85 -5.56 -21.68
C ARG A 146 13.02 -5.89 -22.60
N ALA A 147 13.68 -4.86 -23.15
CA ALA A 147 14.94 -5.05 -23.86
C ALA A 147 15.79 -5.97 -22.97
N ALA A 148 16.21 -7.11 -23.52
CA ALA A 148 16.96 -8.08 -22.76
C ALA A 148 18.19 -7.37 -22.19
N HIS A 149 18.18 -7.08 -20.89
CA HIS A 149 19.37 -6.59 -20.22
C HIS A 149 20.34 -7.76 -20.21
N ALA A 150 21.21 -7.77 -21.22
CA ALA A 150 22.47 -8.47 -21.22
C ALA A 150 23.20 -8.19 -19.90
N ALA A 151 23.72 -9.27 -19.31
CA ALA A 151 24.84 -9.36 -18.39
C ALA A 151 25.21 -8.14 -17.51
N GLY A 152 25.09 -8.32 -16.19
CA GLY A 152 26.03 -7.75 -15.21
C GLY A 152 25.61 -6.45 -14.53
N GLY A 153 25.38 -6.54 -13.21
CA GLY A 153 25.40 -5.37 -12.31
C GLY A 153 24.05 -4.99 -11.74
N ALA A 154 23.76 -5.45 -10.52
CA ALA A 154 22.65 -4.96 -9.71
C ALA A 154 22.89 -3.51 -9.28
N PRO A 155 21.93 -2.58 -9.43
CA PRO A 155 21.94 -1.36 -8.64
C PRO A 155 21.42 -1.69 -7.23
N ARG A 156 22.34 -1.85 -6.28
CA ARG A 156 22.04 -1.72 -4.85
C ARG A 156 21.66 -0.27 -4.57
N GLY A 157 20.43 -0.01 -4.15
CA GLY A 157 20.04 1.32 -3.67
C GLY A 157 18.58 1.71 -3.92
N GLY A 158 17.63 0.90 -3.45
CA GLY A 158 16.25 1.36 -3.28
C GLY A 158 16.17 2.33 -2.12
N ARG A 159 16.42 3.61 -2.38
CA ARG A 159 16.19 4.71 -1.43
C ARG A 159 14.73 4.67 -0.98
N LEU A 160 14.49 4.27 0.27
CA LEU A 160 13.21 4.50 0.94
C LEU A 160 12.83 5.97 0.71
N LEU A 161 11.70 6.21 0.04
CA LEU A 161 11.09 7.53 0.02
C LEU A 161 10.92 8.00 1.48
N PRO A 162 11.27 9.25 1.81
CA PRO A 162 11.19 9.73 3.19
C PRO A 162 9.74 9.69 3.69
N ARG A 163 9.58 9.25 4.94
CA ARG A 163 8.29 9.23 5.63
C ARG A 163 7.66 10.63 5.65
N PRO A 164 6.35 10.78 5.40
CA PRO A 164 5.65 12.01 5.73
C PRO A 164 5.72 12.25 7.24
N ARG A 165 6.05 13.48 7.64
CA ARG A 165 6.14 13.90 9.05
C ARG A 165 4.75 13.85 9.68
N GLN A 166 4.67 13.23 10.86
CA GLN A 166 3.49 13.27 11.73
C GLN A 166 3.31 14.70 12.26
N PRO A 167 2.13 15.34 12.13
CA PRO A 167 1.84 16.55 12.89
C PRO A 167 1.70 16.16 14.37
N GLY A 168 2.54 16.77 15.22
CA GLY A 168 2.55 16.58 16.66
C GLY A 168 1.19 16.92 17.28
N GLY A 169 0.74 16.07 18.20
CA GLY A 169 -0.47 16.29 18.98
C GLY A 169 -0.35 17.58 19.77
N ALA A 170 -1.29 18.51 19.52
CA ALA A 170 -1.51 19.65 20.39
C ALA A 170 -1.95 19.13 21.76
N GLY A 171 -1.16 19.45 22.78
CA GLY A 171 -1.45 19.12 24.17
C GLY A 171 -2.77 19.74 24.62
N ALA A 172 -3.56 18.91 25.31
CA ALA A 172 -4.67 19.36 26.11
C ALA A 172 -4.14 20.25 27.26
N GLY A 173 -4.35 21.56 27.14
CA GLY A 173 -4.05 22.55 28.18
C GLY A 173 -5.32 23.00 28.90
N ARG A 174 -5.57 22.39 30.06
CA ARG A 174 -6.27 22.90 31.26
C ARG A 174 -7.26 24.08 31.13
N LEU A 175 -8.51 23.82 31.50
CA LEU A 175 -9.43 24.85 32.05
C LEU A 175 -8.89 25.42 33.37
N PRO A 176 -8.97 26.75 33.62
CA PRO A 176 -8.78 27.29 34.94
C PRO A 176 -10.06 27.16 35.79
N ALA A 177 -9.86 26.69 37.03
CA ALA A 177 -10.84 26.69 38.09
C ALA A 177 -11.21 28.13 38.48
N ARG A 178 -12.52 28.41 38.57
CA ARG A 178 -13.03 29.62 39.23
C ARG A 178 -12.87 29.45 40.74
N VAL A 179 -11.99 30.24 41.35
CA VAL A 179 -11.94 30.48 42.79
C VAL A 179 -12.90 31.63 43.09
N GLY A 180 -13.80 31.41 44.05
CA GLY A 180 -14.60 32.46 44.66
C GLY A 180 -13.83 33.13 45.81
N ALA A 181 -13.97 34.45 45.89
CA ALA A 181 -13.86 35.30 47.07
C ALA A 181 -14.65 36.57 46.68
N GLY A 182 -15.65 37.07 47.40
CA GLY A 182 -15.83 37.05 48.84
C GLY A 182 -15.49 38.44 49.36
N SER A 183 -16.42 39.39 49.23
CA SER A 183 -16.70 40.52 50.14
C SER A 183 -17.87 41.32 49.57
#